data_AF-A0AAP2GWF7-F1
#
_entry.id   AF-A0AAP2GWF7-F1
#
_cell.length_a   1.000
_cell.length_b   1.000
_cell.length_c   1.000
_cell.angle_alpha   90.00
_cell.angle_beta   90.00
_cell.angle_gamma   90.00
#
_symmetry.space_group_name_H-M   'P 1'
#
loop_
_entity.id
_entity.type
_entity.pdbx_description
1 polymer ?
#
loop_
_entity_poly.entity_id
_entity_poly.type
_entity_poly.pdbx_seq_one_letter_code
_entity_poly.pdbx_strand_id
1 'polypeptide(L)'
;MPFLEGPFAFTGKFDMFSAYRMRGIDRIVVRRKGGPSADKVKTSPSFKNTRRTMSEFGGCSRHGSYVRMAMLQIRHLSDYNFGSDINSIMRQVQLRDGTGEWGRRRITLSEHTRLL
;
A
#
# COMPACT_ATOMS: atom_id res chain seq x y z
N MET A 1 -21.05 9.65 7.07
CA MET A 1 -22.50 9.60 7.35
C MET A 1 -22.85 8.16 7.65
N PRO A 2 -23.46 7.86 8.81
CA PRO A 2 -23.97 6.53 9.11
C PRO A 2 -25.35 6.30 8.46
N PHE A 3 -25.66 5.07 8.09
CA PHE A 3 -26.94 4.62 7.53
C PHE A 3 -27.57 3.60 8.49
N LEU A 4 -28.84 3.77 8.83
CA LEU A 4 -29.58 2.87 9.72
C LEU A 4 -30.30 1.79 8.89
N GLU A 5 -30.14 0.52 9.27
CA GLU A 5 -30.69 -0.64 8.57
C GLU A 5 -31.47 -1.54 9.56
N GLY A 6 -32.35 -0.94 10.36
CA GLY A 6 -33.14 -1.63 11.38
C GLY A 6 -33.21 -0.83 12.68
N PRO A 7 -33.75 -1.39 13.78
CA PRO A 7 -33.94 -0.63 15.02
C PRO A 7 -32.62 -0.17 15.66
N PHE A 8 -31.52 -0.93 15.49
CA PHE A 8 -30.20 -0.59 16.04
C PHE A 8 -29.01 -0.92 15.12
N ALA A 9 -29.25 -1.46 13.92
CA ALA A 9 -28.18 -1.79 12.98
C ALA A 9 -27.80 -0.56 12.16
N PHE A 10 -26.51 -0.27 12.04
CA PHE A 10 -26.04 0.84 11.22
C PHE A 10 -24.71 0.51 10.54
N THR A 11 -24.48 1.13 9.37
CA THR A 11 -23.19 1.12 8.68
C THR A 11 -22.65 2.53 8.56
N GLY A 12 -21.34 2.70 8.50
CA GLY A 12 -20.68 4.00 8.36
C GLY A 12 -19.94 4.48 9.60
N LYS A 13 -19.54 5.74 9.58
CA LYS A 13 -18.74 6.38 10.62
C LYS A 13 -19.65 6.98 11.69
N PHE A 14 -19.40 6.64 12.95
CA PHE A 14 -20.03 7.20 14.14
C PHE A 14 -18.94 7.61 15.12
N ASP A 15 -18.58 8.89 15.13
CA ASP A 15 -17.48 9.46 15.93
C ASP A 15 -16.17 8.63 15.84
N MET A 16 -15.73 8.02 16.95
CA MET A 16 -14.54 7.17 17.00
C MET A 16 -14.76 5.75 16.49
N PHE A 17 -15.96 5.39 16.04
CA PHE A 17 -16.29 4.06 15.56
C PHE A 17 -16.60 4.06 14.05
N SER A 18 -16.27 2.95 13.40
CA SER A 18 -16.62 2.69 12.01
C SER A 18 -17.26 1.30 11.94
N ALA A 19 -18.52 1.26 11.49
CA ALA A 19 -19.29 0.05 11.28
C ALA A 19 -19.29 -0.31 9.78
N TYR A 20 -18.99 -1.56 9.43
CA TYR A 20 -18.97 -2.00 8.03
C TYR A 20 -19.29 -3.49 7.91
N ARG A 21 -19.76 -3.91 6.73
CA ARG A 21 -19.93 -5.33 6.38
C ARG A 21 -18.64 -5.88 5.77
N MET A 22 -18.29 -7.10 6.14
CA MET A 22 -17.13 -7.82 5.59
C MET A 22 -17.64 -9.06 4.85
N ARG A 23 -17.09 -9.33 3.67
CA ARG A 23 -17.46 -10.53 2.90
C ARG A 23 -17.15 -11.78 3.72
N GLY A 24 -18.13 -12.67 3.88
CA GLY A 24 -18.01 -13.89 4.69
C GLY A 24 -18.35 -13.74 6.17
N ILE A 25 -18.81 -12.54 6.60
CA ILE A 25 -19.30 -12.30 7.96
C ILE A 25 -20.71 -11.73 7.87
N ASP A 26 -21.70 -12.46 8.40
CA ASP A 26 -23.12 -12.05 8.37
C ASP A 26 -23.46 -10.92 9.36
N ARG A 27 -22.50 -10.52 10.20
CA ARG A 27 -22.67 -9.48 11.22
C ARG A 27 -21.96 -8.19 10.81
N ILE A 28 -22.46 -7.06 11.31
CA ILE A 28 -21.79 -5.77 11.16
C ILE A 28 -20.56 -5.74 12.07
N VAL A 29 -19.39 -5.46 11.50
CA VAL A 29 -18.14 -5.31 12.24
C VAL A 29 -17.98 -3.85 12.63
N VAL A 30 -17.80 -3.59 13.93
CA VAL A 30 -17.51 -2.26 14.47
C VAL A 30 -16.07 -2.20 14.91
N ARG A 31 -15.32 -1.22 14.41
CA ARG A 31 -13.94 -0.95 14.85
C ARG A 31 -13.81 0.44 15.45
N ARG A 32 -12.97 0.57 16.47
CA ARG A 32 -12.53 1.89 16.97
C ARG A 32 -11.43 2.44 16.05
N LYS A 33 -11.50 3.73 15.74
CA LYS A 33 -10.46 4.47 15.05
C LYS A 33 -9.24 4.51 15.97
N GLY A 34 -8.15 3.89 15.52
CA GLY A 34 -6.87 3.90 16.20
C GLY A 34 -5.76 4.45 15.30
N GLY A 35 -4.59 4.64 15.88
CA GLY A 35 -3.39 5.11 15.18
C GLY A 35 -3.20 6.63 15.14
N PRO A 36 -2.05 7.09 14.64
CA PRO A 36 -1.73 8.51 14.51
C PRO A 36 -2.61 9.20 13.46
N SER A 37 -2.90 10.48 13.65
CA SER A 37 -3.58 11.28 12.62
C SER A 37 -2.70 11.44 11.38
N ALA A 38 -3.33 11.67 10.22
CA ALA A 38 -2.60 11.88 8.96
C ALA A 38 -1.61 13.05 9.07
N ASP A 39 -2.03 14.14 9.74
CA ASP A 39 -1.17 15.31 9.95
C ASP A 39 0.02 14.96 10.83
N LYS A 40 -0.18 14.18 11.91
CA LYS A 40 0.90 13.71 12.77
C LYS A 40 1.93 12.88 12.01
N VAL A 41 1.49 12.00 11.10
CA VAL A 41 2.40 11.21 10.26
C VAL A 41 3.20 12.10 9.31
N LYS A 42 2.59 13.16 8.76
CA LYS A 42 3.22 14.08 7.82
C LYS A 42 4.22 15.03 8.48
N THR A 43 3.89 15.58 9.64
CA THR A 43 4.65 16.68 10.24
C THR A 43 5.56 16.25 11.38
N SER A 44 5.15 15.26 12.20
CA SER A 44 5.88 14.96 13.42
C SER A 44 7.28 14.38 13.12
N PRO A 45 8.32 14.80 13.88
CA PRO A 45 9.67 14.24 13.77
C PRO A 45 9.72 12.72 14.00
N SER A 46 8.86 12.21 14.89
CA SER A 46 8.78 10.77 15.21
C SER A 46 8.50 9.88 13.99
N PHE A 47 7.80 10.39 12.98
CA PHE A 47 7.46 9.66 11.76
C PHE A 47 8.44 9.90 10.59
N LYS A 48 9.61 10.52 10.82
CA LYS A 48 10.60 10.80 9.77
C LYS A 48 11.01 9.54 9.01
N ASN A 49 11.31 8.45 9.72
CA ASN A 49 11.71 7.18 9.13
C ASN A 49 10.55 6.48 8.41
N THR A 50 9.34 6.60 8.95
CA THR A 50 8.12 6.11 8.29
C THR A 50 7.93 6.82 6.94
N ARG A 51 8.08 8.14 6.88
CA ARG A 51 7.96 8.90 5.62
C ARG A 51 9.01 8.50 4.59
N ARG A 52 10.26 8.26 5.02
CA ARG A 52 11.32 7.74 4.14
C ARG A 52 10.93 6.39 3.54
N THR A 53 10.46 5.47 4.37
CA THR A 53 9.99 4.15 3.94
C THR A 53 8.78 4.25 2.99
N MET A 54 7.84 5.15 3.28
CA MET A 54 6.67 5.38 2.42
C MET A 54 7.07 5.94 1.05
N SER A 55 8.05 6.86 1.00
CA SER A 55 8.61 7.39 -0.25
C SER A 55 9.21 6.27 -1.10
N GLU A 56 10.06 5.44 -0.49
CA GLU A 56 10.71 4.31 -1.17
C GLU A 56 9.69 3.28 -1.69
N PHE A 57 8.71 2.92 -0.88
CA PHE A 57 7.63 2.01 -1.27
C PHE A 57 6.77 2.60 -2.39
N GLY A 58 6.48 3.91 -2.36
CA GLY A 58 5.78 4.61 -3.44
C GLY A 58 6.55 4.54 -4.75
N GLY A 59 7.88 4.70 -4.70
CA GLY A 59 8.77 4.50 -5.84
C GLY A 59 8.67 3.09 -6.43
N CYS A 60 8.75 2.05 -5.59
CA CYS A 60 8.62 0.65 -6.00
C CYS A 60 7.26 0.35 -6.64
N SER A 61 6.18 0.81 -6.01
CA SER A 61 4.81 0.60 -6.51
C SER A 61 4.60 1.24 -7.89
N ARG A 62 5.14 2.45 -8.09
CA ARG A 62 5.09 3.16 -9.37
C ARG A 62 5.86 2.42 -10.46
N HIS A 63 7.08 1.98 -10.20
CA HIS A 63 7.88 1.21 -11.16
C HIS A 63 7.24 -0.14 -11.46
N GLY A 64 6.74 -0.84 -10.44
CA GLY A 64 6.00 -2.09 -10.63
C GLY A 64 4.74 -1.91 -11.47
N SER A 65 4.08 -0.74 -11.40
CA SER A 65 2.97 -0.42 -12.30
C SER A 65 3.41 -0.32 -13.76
N TYR A 66 4.59 0.23 -14.05
CA TYR A 66 5.12 0.30 -15.41
C TYR A 66 5.40 -1.09 -15.98
N VAL A 67 5.99 -1.99 -15.17
CA VAL A 67 6.21 -3.38 -15.58
C VAL A 67 4.89 -4.08 -15.88
N ARG A 68 3.88 -3.95 -15.02
CA ARG A 68 2.55 -4.54 -15.26
C ARG A 68 1.88 -4.00 -16.52
N MET A 69 2.04 -2.70 -16.81
CA MET A 69 1.50 -2.11 -18.03
C MET A 69 2.21 -2.63 -19.27
N ALA A 70 3.53 -2.86 -19.22
CA ALA A 70 4.28 -3.48 -20.32
C ALA A 70 3.83 -4.94 -20.57
N MET A 71 3.44 -5.66 -19.52
CA MET A 71 2.95 -7.05 -19.61
C MET A 71 1.44 -7.16 -19.86
N LEU A 72 0.74 -6.06 -20.14
CA LEU A 72 -0.73 -6.05 -20.22
C LEU A 72 -1.29 -7.06 -21.22
N GLN A 73 -0.63 -7.24 -22.36
CA GLN A 73 -1.06 -8.16 -23.42
C GLN A 73 -1.01 -9.64 -23.01
N ILE A 74 -0.08 -9.99 -22.13
CA ILE A 74 0.13 -11.37 -21.65
C ILE A 74 -0.47 -11.62 -20.26
N ARG A 75 -1.22 -10.65 -19.73
CA ARG A 75 -1.80 -10.73 -18.37
C ARG A 75 -2.68 -11.95 -18.14
N HIS A 76 -3.31 -12.48 -19.19
CA HIS A 76 -4.16 -13.67 -19.13
C HIS A 76 -3.36 -14.97 -18.83
N LEU A 77 -2.04 -14.94 -19.00
CA LEU A 77 -1.14 -16.04 -18.65
C LEU A 77 -0.59 -15.93 -17.22
N SER A 78 -0.90 -14.84 -16.51
CA SER A 78 -0.32 -14.56 -15.20
C SER A 78 -1.10 -15.23 -14.07
N ASP A 79 -0.38 -15.65 -13.03
CA ASP A 79 -0.97 -16.14 -11.79
C ASP A 79 -1.83 -15.09 -11.07
N TYR A 80 -2.64 -15.56 -10.13
CA TYR A 80 -3.43 -14.69 -9.27
C TYR A 80 -2.53 -13.74 -8.47
N ASN A 81 -2.60 -12.45 -8.78
CA ASN A 81 -1.97 -11.35 -8.03
C ASN A 81 -0.41 -11.29 -8.04
N PHE A 82 0.19 -11.46 -9.21
CA PHE A 82 1.63 -11.25 -9.47
C PHE A 82 2.17 -9.82 -9.20
N GLY A 83 1.29 -8.87 -8.87
CA GLY A 83 1.68 -7.49 -8.57
C GLY A 83 2.54 -7.37 -7.30
N SER A 84 2.33 -8.26 -6.33
CA SER A 84 3.11 -8.29 -5.09
C SER A 84 4.55 -8.76 -5.34
N ASP A 85 4.73 -9.76 -6.21
CA ASP A 85 6.04 -10.30 -6.60
C ASP A 85 6.87 -9.26 -7.35
N ILE A 86 6.25 -8.58 -8.33
CA ILE A 86 6.91 -7.48 -9.04
C ILE A 86 7.38 -6.41 -8.04
N ASN A 87 6.54 -6.03 -7.07
CA ASN A 87 6.90 -5.02 -6.09
C ASN A 87 8.04 -5.48 -5.15
N SER A 88 8.10 -6.79 -4.85
CA SER A 88 9.21 -7.40 -4.11
C SER A 88 10.52 -7.29 -4.89
N ILE A 89 10.50 -7.57 -6.20
CA ILE A 89 11.67 -7.39 -7.08
C ILE A 89 12.09 -5.91 -7.12
N MET A 90 11.15 -4.98 -7.28
CA MET A 90 11.46 -3.54 -7.26
C MET A 90 12.13 -3.13 -5.94
N ARG A 91 11.66 -3.67 -4.81
CA ARG A 91 12.28 -3.41 -3.49
C ARG A 91 13.69 -3.98 -3.39
N GLN A 92 13.90 -5.18 -3.92
CA GLN A 92 15.21 -5.81 -3.99
C GLN A 92 16.20 -4.99 -4.83
N VAL A 93 15.77 -4.44 -5.96
CA VAL A 93 16.58 -3.53 -6.79
C VAL A 93 16.88 -2.25 -6.03
N GLN A 94 15.87 -1.64 -5.41
CA GLN A 94 16.03 -0.40 -4.64
C GLN A 94 17.04 -0.54 -3.48
N LEU A 95 17.04 -1.68 -2.78
CA LEU A 95 17.95 -1.91 -1.65
C LEU A 95 19.42 -2.06 -2.09
N ARG A 96 19.67 -2.36 -3.37
CA ARG A 96 21.03 -2.47 -3.94
C ARG A 96 21.59 -1.12 -4.38
N ASP A 97 20.78 -0.07 -4.40
CA ASP A 97 21.29 1.30 -4.59
C ASP A 97 22.08 1.74 -3.35
N GLY A 98 23.40 1.69 -3.46
CA GLY A 98 24.34 2.19 -2.45
C GLY A 98 24.62 3.70 -2.56
N THR A 99 24.11 4.38 -3.59
CA THR A 99 24.40 5.80 -3.85
C THR A 99 23.32 6.74 -3.32
N GLY A 100 22.06 6.31 -3.35
CA GLY A 100 20.93 7.11 -2.92
C GLY A 100 20.78 7.19 -1.40
N GLU A 101 20.45 8.38 -0.90
CA GLU A 101 20.06 8.57 0.50
C GLU A 101 18.78 7.78 0.84
N TRP A 102 18.65 7.37 2.11
CA TRP A 102 17.46 6.66 2.57
C TRP A 102 16.19 7.50 2.41
N GLY A 103 15.21 6.98 1.67
CA GLY A 103 14.00 7.69 1.26
C GLY A 103 14.01 8.17 -0.19
N ARG A 104 15.18 8.13 -0.85
CA ARG A 104 15.42 8.64 -2.22
C ARG A 104 16.27 7.68 -3.08
N ARG A 105 16.35 6.41 -2.70
CA ARG A 105 17.04 5.38 -3.48
C ARG A 105 16.43 5.21 -4.87
N ARG A 106 17.29 5.09 -5.86
CA ARG A 106 16.95 4.88 -7.27
C ARG A 106 16.54 3.43 -7.52
N ILE A 107 15.75 3.23 -8.56
CA ILE A 107 15.36 1.90 -9.03
C ILE A 107 15.88 1.76 -10.45
N THR A 108 17.06 1.14 -10.59
CA THR A 108 17.76 0.98 -11.87
C THR A 108 17.63 -0.45 -12.38
N LEU A 109 16.53 -0.72 -13.09
CA LEU A 109 16.24 -2.05 -13.64
C LEU A 109 17.29 -2.53 -14.65
N SER A 110 17.82 -1.61 -15.46
CA SER A 110 18.85 -1.90 -16.47
C SER A 110 20.16 -2.39 -15.87
N GLU A 111 20.52 -1.94 -14.67
CA GLU A 111 21.75 -2.35 -13.97
C GLU A 111 21.58 -3.72 -13.28
N HIS A 112 20.35 -4.16 -13.08
CA HIS A 112 19.99 -5.32 -12.26
C HIS A 112 19.23 -6.39 -13.05
N THR A 113 19.67 -6.67 -14.29
CA THR A 113 18.98 -7.58 -15.21
C THR A 113 18.82 -9.01 -14.68
N ARG A 114 19.71 -9.48 -13.79
CA ARG A 114 19.63 -10.84 -13.20
C ARG A 114 18.49 -11.03 -12.20
N LEU A 115 17.83 -9.94 -11.78
CA LEU A 115 16.70 -9.98 -10.83
C LEU A 115 15.34 -9.96 -11.54
N LEU A 116 15.33 -9.83 -12.87
CA LEU A 116 14.17 -9.83 -13.74
C LEU A 116 14.11 -11.15 -14.50
#